data_AF-A0A9D4BRE5-F1
#
_entry.id   AF-A0A9D4BRE5-F1
#
_cell.length_a   1.000
_cell.length_b   1.000
_cell.length_c   1.000
_cell.angle_alpha   90.00
_cell.angle_beta   90.00
_cell.angle_gamma   90.00
#
_symmetry.space_group_name_H-M   'P 1'
#
loop_
_entity.id
_entity.type
_entity.pdbx_description
1 polymer ?
#
loop_
_entity_poly.entity_id
_entity_poly.type
_entity_poly.pdbx_seq_one_letter_code
_entity_poly.pdbx_strand_id
1 'polypeptide(L)'
;MNNYKSAEEGCVTNMLTTLKLNSLQVRRAYNSLVMLYKIAGGMVPALDPDEYLTSKPQRRTVKVKTNSDYTSSNILDRHITNNSRAFKIPSAQTNQYNTLFFVETLVLWNHLDDSVVRKQTVEGFKQALPDHF
;
A
#
# COMPACT_ATOMS: atom_id res chain seq x y z
N MET A 1 27.01 -17.48 16.14
CA MET A 1 25.85 -18.32 16.48
C MET A 1 24.74 -17.37 16.91
N ASN A 2 23.69 -17.18 16.10
CA ASN A 2 22.64 -16.20 16.39
C ASN A 2 21.73 -16.74 17.50
N ASN A 3 21.56 -15.96 18.58
CA ASN A 3 20.65 -16.31 19.67
C ASN A 3 19.23 -15.86 19.29
N TYR A 4 18.40 -16.78 18.79
CA TYR A 4 17.01 -16.50 18.44
C TYR A 4 16.06 -16.50 19.65
N LYS A 5 16.58 -16.64 20.87
CA LYS A 5 15.78 -16.69 22.12
C LYS A 5 15.79 -15.37 22.91
N SER A 6 16.74 -14.47 22.66
CA SER A 6 16.75 -13.14 23.28
C SER A 6 15.93 -12.16 22.43
N ALA A 7 15.15 -11.30 23.09
CA ALA A 7 14.42 -10.19 22.45
C ALA A 7 15.34 -8.99 22.17
N GLU A 8 16.66 -9.18 22.17
CA GLU A 8 17.63 -8.12 21.91
C GLU A 8 17.68 -7.83 20.41
N GLU A 9 17.66 -6.54 20.05
CA GLU A 9 17.75 -6.11 18.67
C GLU A 9 19.07 -6.55 18.04
N GLY A 10 18.99 -7.23 16.89
CA GLY A 10 20.16 -7.73 16.19
C GLY A 10 21.11 -6.61 15.72
N CYS A 11 22.39 -6.93 15.54
CA CYS A 11 23.44 -6.00 15.11
C CYS A 11 23.04 -5.15 13.88
N VAL A 12 22.35 -5.75 12.91
CA VAL A 12 21.88 -5.05 11.70
C VAL A 12 20.79 -4.03 12.01
N THR A 13 19.87 -4.33 12.92
CA THR A 13 18.81 -3.39 13.34
C THR A 13 19.42 -2.18 14.04
N ASN A 14 20.35 -2.40 14.98
CA ASN A 14 21.07 -1.32 15.67
C ASN A 14 21.85 -0.43 14.68
N MET A 15 22.45 -1.03 13.65
CA MET A 15 23.15 -0.29 12.61
C MET A 15 22.18 0.55 11.75
N LEU A 16 21.01 0.01 11.38
CA LEU A 16 19.97 0.77 10.67
C LEU A 16 19.48 1.97 11.49
N THR A 17 19.23 1.77 12.79
CA THR A 17 18.81 2.83 13.71
C THR A 17 19.88 3.92 13.82
N THR A 18 21.15 3.52 13.96
CA THR A 18 22.29 4.45 14.05
C THR A 18 22.42 5.29 12.77
N LEU A 19 22.27 4.67 11.61
CA LEU A 19 22.35 5.34 10.30
C LEU A 19 21.05 6.07 9.92
N LYS A 20 20.01 6.01 10.75
CA LYS A 20 18.66 6.56 10.49
C LYS A 20 18.09 6.04 9.15
N LEU A 21 18.36 4.78 8.84
CA LEU A 21 17.88 4.14 7.62
C LEU A 21 16.56 3.44 7.88
N ASN A 22 15.62 3.59 6.94
CA ASN A 22 14.36 2.87 6.97
C ASN A 22 14.58 1.35 6.90
N SER A 23 13.67 0.61 7.54
CA SER A 23 13.69 -0.85 7.53
C SER A 23 13.63 -1.38 6.08
N LEU A 24 14.11 -2.61 5.88
CA LEU A 24 14.04 -3.25 4.56
C LEU A 24 12.58 -3.41 4.10
N GLN A 25 11.66 -3.66 5.02
CA GLN A 25 10.23 -3.78 4.74
C GLN A 25 9.66 -2.47 4.18
N VAL A 26 9.93 -1.34 4.84
CA VAL A 26 9.48 -0.01 4.38
C VAL A 26 10.03 0.28 2.98
N ARG A 27 11.32 0.04 2.76
CA ARG A 27 11.95 0.26 1.45
C ARG A 27 11.36 -0.63 0.35
N ARG A 28 11.03 -1.89 0.66
CA ARG A 28 10.34 -2.79 -0.27
C ARG A 28 8.95 -2.27 -0.60
N ALA A 29 8.15 -1.93 0.39
CA ALA A 29 6.80 -1.37 0.19
C ALA A 29 6.83 -0.12 -0.68
N TYR A 30 7.77 0.80 -0.41
CA TYR A 30 8.00 1.99 -1.21
C TYR A 30 8.29 1.66 -2.68
N ASN A 31 9.24 0.76 -2.93
CA ASN A 31 9.60 0.35 -4.28
C ASN A 31 8.41 -0.32 -5.00
N SER A 32 7.61 -1.11 -4.29
CA SER A 32 6.40 -1.72 -4.84
C SER A 32 5.38 -0.67 -5.28
N LEU A 33 5.12 0.33 -4.44
CA LEU A 33 4.20 1.42 -4.75
C LEU A 33 4.67 2.26 -5.94
N VAL A 34 5.97 2.56 -6.00
CA VAL A 34 6.57 3.26 -7.14
C VAL A 34 6.46 2.45 -8.43
N MET A 35 6.67 1.13 -8.37
CA MET A 35 6.50 0.26 -9.52
C MET A 35 5.03 0.25 -9.99
N LEU A 36 4.09 0.11 -9.05
CA LEU A 36 2.66 0.14 -9.35
C LEU A 36 2.25 1.49 -9.95
N TYR A 37 2.76 2.61 -9.45
CA TYR A 37 2.54 3.93 -10.03
C TYR A 37 2.96 3.99 -11.50
N LYS A 38 4.15 3.46 -11.82
CA LYS A 38 4.65 3.42 -13.20
C LYS A 38 3.79 2.56 -14.11
N ILE A 39 3.37 1.38 -13.64
CA ILE A 39 2.47 0.48 -14.38
C ILE A 39 1.13 1.17 -14.63
N ALA A 40 0.49 1.69 -13.58
CA ALA A 40 -0.79 2.40 -13.65
C ALA A 40 -0.73 3.68 -14.51
N GLY A 41 0.46 4.25 -14.71
CA GLY A 41 0.71 5.39 -15.60
C GLY A 41 1.10 5.01 -17.03
N GLY A 42 1.18 3.72 -17.38
CA GLY A 42 1.63 3.25 -18.69
C GLY A 42 3.10 3.55 -18.98
N MET A 43 3.92 3.79 -17.95
CA MET A 43 5.34 4.11 -18.09
C MET A 43 6.23 2.87 -18.27
N VAL A 44 5.65 1.67 -18.16
CA VAL A 44 6.32 0.39 -18.34
C VAL A 44 5.75 -0.27 -19.60
N PRO A 45 6.37 -0.12 -20.78
CA PRO A 45 5.79 -0.56 -22.05
C PRO A 45 5.62 -2.09 -22.17
N ALA A 46 6.35 -2.84 -21.36
CA ALA A 46 6.26 -4.31 -21.33
C ALA A 46 5.03 -4.84 -20.56
N LEU A 47 4.32 -3.99 -19.82
CA LEU A 47 3.18 -4.37 -19.00
C LEU A 47 2.00 -3.46 -19.32
N ASP A 48 0.97 -4.02 -19.95
CA ASP A 48 -0.27 -3.29 -20.20
C ASP A 48 -1.09 -3.21 -18.90
N PRO A 49 -1.31 -2.01 -18.30
CA PRO A 49 -2.07 -1.91 -17.06
C PRO A 49 -3.48 -2.49 -17.16
N ASP A 50 -4.13 -2.46 -18.33
CA ASP A 50 -5.50 -2.96 -18.46
C ASP A 50 -5.58 -4.50 -18.38
N GLU A 51 -4.48 -5.20 -18.68
CA GLU A 51 -4.38 -6.66 -18.57
C GLU A 51 -4.23 -7.11 -17.11
N TYR A 52 -3.51 -6.33 -16.28
CA TYR A 52 -3.14 -6.75 -14.92
C TYR A 52 -3.89 -6.03 -13.81
N LEU A 53 -4.44 -4.83 -14.07
CA LEU A 53 -5.08 -3.98 -13.07
C LEU A 53 -6.55 -3.79 -13.39
N THR A 54 -7.43 -4.37 -12.57
CA THR A 54 -8.87 -4.09 -12.68
C THR A 54 -9.22 -2.85 -11.88
N SER A 55 -9.61 -1.77 -12.56
CA SER A 55 -10.11 -0.55 -11.91
C SER A 55 -11.34 -0.86 -11.04
N LYS A 56 -11.34 -0.36 -9.80
CA LYS A 56 -12.49 -0.49 -8.90
C LYS A 56 -13.43 0.69 -9.15
N PRO A 57 -14.72 0.46 -9.45
CA PRO A 57 -15.66 1.56 -9.56
C PRO A 57 -15.75 2.28 -8.21
N GLN A 58 -15.75 3.62 -8.25
CA GLN A 58 -15.93 4.42 -7.05
C GLN A 58 -17.29 4.09 -6.42
N ARG A 59 -17.25 3.43 -5.25
CA ARG A 59 -18.47 3.21 -4.48
C ARG A 59 -18.84 4.51 -3.78
N ARG A 60 -20.14 4.80 -3.73
CA ARG A 60 -20.67 5.96 -3.02
C ARG A 60 -20.14 5.96 -1.58
N THR A 61 -19.62 7.11 -1.14
CA THR A 61 -19.23 7.33 0.25
C THR A 61 -20.47 7.12 1.12
N VAL A 62 -20.49 6.04 1.89
CA VAL A 62 -21.54 5.81 2.89
C VAL A 62 -21.23 6.72 4.06
N LYS A 63 -22.03 7.79 4.23
CA LYS A 63 -21.93 8.64 5.42
C LYS A 63 -22.32 7.78 6.62
N VAL A 64 -21.36 7.51 7.51
CA VAL A 64 -21.61 6.82 8.77
C VAL A 64 -22.55 7.69 9.60
N LYS A 65 -23.72 7.18 9.94
CA LYS A 65 -24.59 7.83 10.93
C LYS A 65 -24.05 7.47 12.30
N THR A 66 -23.62 8.45 13.06
CA THR A 66 -23.27 8.27 14.48
C THR A 66 -24.56 7.93 15.23
N ASN A 67 -24.69 6.68 15.70
CA ASN A 67 -25.75 6.35 16.65
C ASN A 67 -25.39 6.96 18.01
N SER A 68 -26.42 7.35 18.78
CA SER A 68 -26.31 8.02 20.09
C SER A 68 -25.46 7.29 21.12
N ASP A 69 -25.25 5.99 20.92
CA ASP A 69 -24.68 5.10 21.92
C ASP A 69 -23.14 5.02 21.84
N TYR A 70 -22.50 6.01 21.19
CA TYR A 70 -21.04 6.19 21.08
C TYR A 70 -20.24 4.93 20.63
N THR A 71 -20.92 3.93 20.06
CA THR A 71 -20.33 2.65 19.64
C THR A 71 -20.48 2.49 18.14
N SER A 72 -19.59 3.13 17.37
CA SER A 72 -19.46 2.83 15.94
C SER A 72 -18.53 1.64 15.74
N SER A 73 -19.06 0.42 15.70
CA SER A 73 -18.32 -0.72 15.16
C SER A 73 -18.27 -0.57 13.63
N ASN A 74 -17.25 0.14 13.14
CA ASN A 74 -17.21 0.59 11.77
C ASN A 74 -16.72 -0.54 10.85
N ILE A 75 -17.61 -1.51 10.56
CA ILE A 75 -17.38 -2.56 9.55
C ILE A 75 -17.02 -1.95 8.18
N LEU A 76 -17.40 -0.69 7.97
CA LEU A 76 -17.09 0.11 6.78
C LEU A 76 -15.61 0.51 6.68
N ASP A 77 -14.87 0.67 7.78
CA ASP A 77 -13.49 1.16 7.76
C ASP A 77 -12.54 0.20 7.00
N ARG A 78 -12.80 -1.11 7.06
CA ARG A 78 -11.99 -2.12 6.36
C ARG A 78 -12.09 -2.08 4.83
N HIS A 79 -13.04 -1.31 4.29
CA HIS A 79 -13.30 -1.26 2.85
C HIS A 79 -13.15 0.14 2.25
N ILE A 80 -12.66 1.11 3.04
CA ILE A 80 -12.44 2.48 2.57
C ILE A 80 -11.32 2.48 1.53
N THR A 81 -11.59 3.12 0.40
CA THR A 81 -10.59 3.49 -0.59
C THR A 81 -10.46 5.00 -0.57
N ASN A 82 -9.26 5.52 -0.32
CA ASN A 82 -9.02 6.95 -0.10
C ASN A 82 -8.75 7.73 -1.39
N ASN A 83 -8.62 7.04 -2.54
CA ASN A 83 -8.34 7.67 -3.83
C ASN A 83 -9.27 7.25 -4.96
N SER A 84 -9.28 8.09 -5.99
CA SER A 84 -10.12 7.97 -7.18
C SER A 84 -9.63 6.92 -8.18
N ARG A 85 -8.36 6.46 -8.05
CA ARG A 85 -7.70 5.48 -8.93
C ARG A 85 -7.47 4.15 -8.20
N ALA A 86 -8.45 3.73 -7.40
CA ALA A 86 -8.36 2.50 -6.64
C ALA A 86 -8.52 1.27 -7.56
N PHE A 87 -7.80 0.20 -7.24
CA PHE A 87 -7.87 -1.06 -7.97
C PHE A 87 -8.58 -2.15 -7.17
N LYS A 88 -9.16 -3.13 -7.85
CA LYS A 88 -9.76 -4.30 -7.21
C LYS A 88 -8.66 -5.19 -6.65
N ILE A 89 -8.76 -5.51 -5.37
CA ILE A 89 -7.83 -6.43 -4.71
C ILE A 89 -8.31 -7.87 -5.02
N PRO A 90 -7.45 -8.73 -5.60
CA PRO A 90 -7.77 -10.15 -5.79
C PRO A 90 -8.07 -10.84 -4.45
N SER A 91 -8.95 -11.85 -4.46
CA SER A 91 -9.27 -12.60 -3.23
C SER A 91 -8.08 -13.47 -2.81
N ALA A 92 -7.70 -13.35 -1.52
CA ALA A 92 -6.65 -14.13 -0.88
C ALA A 92 -6.91 -15.65 -0.82
N GLN A 93 -8.13 -16.09 -1.13
CA GLN A 93 -8.46 -17.52 -1.20
C GLN A 93 -7.87 -18.21 -2.44
N THR A 94 -7.36 -17.45 -3.39
CA THR A 94 -6.66 -18.01 -4.55
C THR A 94 -5.20 -18.20 -4.18
N ASN A 95 -4.77 -19.45 -4.00
CA ASN A 95 -3.38 -19.77 -3.61
C ASN A 95 -2.33 -19.16 -4.55
N GLN A 96 -2.68 -18.93 -5.82
CA GLN A 96 -1.81 -18.28 -6.80
C GLN A 96 -1.46 -16.83 -6.43
N TYR A 97 -2.30 -16.12 -5.67
CA TYR A 97 -2.09 -14.72 -5.27
C TYR A 97 -1.38 -14.55 -3.92
N ASN A 98 -1.24 -15.61 -3.12
CA ASN A 98 -0.58 -15.54 -1.80
C ASN A 98 0.92 -15.22 -1.90
N THR A 99 1.55 -15.51 -3.03
CA THR A 99 2.95 -15.16 -3.30
C THR A 99 3.10 -13.99 -4.27
N LEU A 100 1.99 -13.40 -4.73
CA LEU A 100 2.05 -12.31 -5.70
C LEU A 100 2.25 -10.98 -4.99
N PHE A 101 3.42 -10.40 -5.28
CA PHE A 101 3.90 -9.08 -4.85
C PHE A 101 2.85 -7.95 -4.93
N PHE A 102 1.87 -8.09 -5.82
CA PHE A 102 0.88 -7.06 -6.09
C PHE A 102 -0.24 -6.95 -5.04
N VAL A 103 -0.61 -8.02 -4.32
CA VAL A 103 -1.81 -7.96 -3.46
C VAL A 103 -1.66 -6.95 -2.32
N GLU A 104 -0.56 -7.03 -1.57
CA GLU A 104 -0.27 -6.08 -0.49
C GLU A 104 -0.07 -4.66 -1.02
N THR A 105 0.59 -4.53 -2.16
CA THR A 105 0.84 -3.25 -2.82
C THR A 105 -0.46 -2.56 -3.24
N LEU A 106 -1.44 -3.32 -3.75
CA LEU A 106 -2.77 -2.81 -4.10
C LEU A 106 -3.54 -2.33 -2.86
N VAL A 107 -3.40 -3.03 -1.73
CA VAL A 107 -3.99 -2.58 -0.46
C VAL A 107 -3.39 -1.25 -0.07
N LEU A 108 -2.05 -1.13 -0.03
CA LEU A 108 -1.37 0.12 0.30
C LEU A 108 -1.77 1.25 -0.64
N TRP A 109 -1.76 1.00 -1.95
CA TRP A 109 -2.17 1.96 -2.97
C TRP A 109 -3.57 2.51 -2.75
N ASN A 110 -4.52 1.64 -2.44
CA ASN A 110 -5.91 2.02 -2.22
C ASN A 110 -6.13 2.87 -0.95
N HIS A 111 -5.20 2.83 0.00
CA HIS A 111 -5.23 3.66 1.20
C HIS A 111 -4.51 5.00 1.03
N LEU A 112 -3.76 5.19 -0.06
CA LEU A 112 -3.14 6.48 -0.37
C LEU A 112 -4.20 7.53 -0.65
N ASP A 113 -3.88 8.76 -0.28
CA ASP A 113 -4.70 9.92 -0.61
C ASP A 113 -4.68 10.19 -2.12
N ASP A 114 -5.82 10.71 -2.60
CA ASP A 114 -5.98 11.08 -4.00
C ASP A 114 -4.95 12.13 -4.47
N SER A 115 -4.51 13.00 -3.55
CA SER A 115 -3.48 14.03 -3.80
C SER A 115 -2.11 13.42 -4.12
N VAL A 116 -1.80 12.25 -3.57
CA VAL A 116 -0.56 11.50 -3.80
C VAL A 116 -0.65 10.75 -5.12
N VAL A 117 -1.75 10.03 -5.33
CA VAL A 117 -1.94 9.17 -6.51
C VAL A 117 -2.06 9.96 -7.82
N ARG A 118 -2.53 11.21 -7.75
CA ARG A 118 -2.68 12.11 -8.92
C ARG A 118 -1.43 12.89 -9.30
N LYS A 119 -0.30 12.70 -8.62
CA LYS A 119 0.96 13.32 -9.04
C LYS A 119 1.26 12.92 -10.48
N GLN A 120 1.74 13.88 -11.30
CA GLN A 120 2.00 13.66 -12.72
C GLN A 120 3.37 13.04 -12.99
N THR A 121 4.30 13.17 -12.03
CA THR A 121 5.67 12.69 -12.16
C THR A 121 5.98 11.64 -11.11
N VAL A 122 6.85 10.68 -11.46
CA VAL A 122 7.33 9.65 -10.54
C VAL A 122 8.03 10.28 -9.34
N GLU A 123 8.84 11.33 -9.55
CA GLU A 123 9.54 12.00 -8.46
C GLU A 123 8.58 12.76 -7.54
N GLY A 124 7.54 13.38 -8.09
CA GLY A 124 6.50 14.02 -7.28
C GLY A 124 5.67 13.02 -6.48
N PHE A 125 5.45 11.82 -7.03
CA PHE A 125 4.83 10.70 -6.29
C PHE A 125 5.74 10.22 -5.15
N LYS A 126 7.01 9.96 -5.46
CA LYS A 126 8.04 9.52 -4.51
C LYS A 126 8.20 10.44 -3.29
N GLN A 127 8.15 11.75 -3.51
CA GLN A 127 8.26 12.76 -2.44
C GLN A 127 6.97 12.89 -1.61
N ALA A 128 5.83 12.53 -2.17
CA ALA A 128 4.53 12.62 -1.51
C ALA A 128 4.13 11.33 -0.77
N LEU A 129 4.92 10.26 -0.93
CA LEU A 129 4.75 9.03 -0.17
C LEU A 129 5.14 9.27 1.30
N PRO A 130 4.31 8.86 2.28
CA PRO A 130 4.67 8.98 3.69
C PRO A 130 5.91 8.16 4.02
N ASP A 131 6.74 8.68 4.92
CA ASP A 131 7.96 8.02 5.39
C ASP A 131 7.68 6.77 6.25
N HIS A 132 6.44 6.62 6.70
CA HIS A 132 5.98 5.55 7.58
C HIS A 132 4.88 4.74 6.89
N PHE A 133 5.27 3.61 6.31
CA PHE A 133 4.37 2.54 5.82
C PHE A 133 4.55 1.28 6.65
#